data_AF-A0A397D844-F1
#
_entry.id   AF-A0A397D844-F1
#
_cell.length_a   1.000
_cell.length_b   1.000
_cell.length_c   1.000
_cell.angle_alpha   90.00
_cell.angle_beta   90.00
_cell.angle_gamma   90.00
#
_symmetry.space_group_name_H-M   'P 1'
#
loop_
_entity.id
_entity.type
_entity.pdbx_description
1 polymer ?
#
loop_
_entity_poly.entity_id
_entity_poly.type
_entity_poly.pdbx_seq_one_letter_code
_entity_poly.pdbx_strand_id
1 'polypeptide(L)'
;MVVAGGEIIPIVDASTNQFLPASHTYATQKVKPKEKPKGTKGAPPSSSSFRSNMGRGGGDKADWTKFIRLLQDKTLLPVVVFAFSKRLCEESANRLAGGTDQQLPQVLQVRDMLLRGIGVHHGGLLPILKEMVEILFGRGLVKVLFSTETFAMGVNMPARTVVFNGIRKHDGKSFRDLLPGEYTQMAGRAGRRGLDAIGTVIIACWGEVSDTTSLRTMLLGLPTKLESQFRLTYNMILNLLRVEDMTVEDMIKRSFSEFRTQKALASKNIPHAIQKAKKLTTRTKLMEKHLVGLILSSKFAAAALCIGRVLVVSTADLADAVAIVLQVNKGTVKSFVALALCPASYSPPAAAADTAPSHLRSGMLIPLGRREPKSAGLKVGDTGSLLGKHYVVLELPESCVDLLTQDKGSTAVRNLLEVSDVSVLSRAMELLVDMEPKIKYILDPRADLKMNDIDVVGVYSNIQHMYGLMQQNVCFNSPFVLPVLGQFAKIAKLREYVAGMTAALSNHSLSLFPDFQQRLK
;
A
#
# COMPACT_ATOMS: atom_id res chain seq x y z
N MET A 1 48.17 -51.16 -25.37
CA MET A 1 47.31 -52.37 -25.26
C MET A 1 46.10 -52.19 -26.16
N VAL A 2 45.45 -53.26 -26.62
CA VAL A 2 44.23 -53.23 -27.45
C VAL A 2 43.18 -54.16 -26.83
N VAL A 3 41.89 -53.83 -27.01
CA VAL A 3 40.77 -54.66 -26.55
C VAL A 3 40.28 -55.52 -27.71
N ALA A 4 40.33 -56.84 -27.57
CA ALA A 4 39.80 -57.77 -28.57
C ALA A 4 39.20 -59.01 -27.88
N GLY A 5 38.04 -59.49 -28.37
CA GLY A 5 37.37 -60.67 -27.82
C GLY A 5 36.98 -60.57 -26.34
N GLY A 6 36.86 -59.36 -25.77
CA GLY A 6 36.57 -59.14 -24.35
C GLY A 6 37.80 -59.09 -23.43
N GLU A 7 39.01 -59.13 -23.96
CA GLU A 7 40.27 -59.09 -23.21
C GLU A 7 41.09 -57.84 -23.56
N ILE A 8 41.91 -57.36 -22.61
CA ILE A 8 42.92 -56.32 -22.84
C ILE A 8 44.25 -57.01 -23.14
N ILE A 9 44.78 -56.82 -24.35
CA ILE A 9 45.98 -57.49 -24.86
C ILE A 9 47.10 -56.45 -25.07
N PRO A 10 48.30 -56.62 -24.47
CA PRO A 10 49.44 -55.76 -24.75
C PRO A 10 50.01 -56.06 -26.14
N ILE A 11 50.06 -55.02 -26.99
CA ILE A 11 50.62 -55.09 -28.36
C ILE A 11 51.95 -54.34 -28.48
N VAL A 12 52.37 -53.69 -27.41
CA VAL A 12 53.66 -53.01 -27.27
C VAL A 12 54.18 -53.40 -25.91
N ASP A 13 55.45 -53.79 -25.86
CA ASP A 13 56.16 -54.03 -24.61
C ASP A 13 56.56 -52.67 -24.01
N ALA A 14 56.14 -52.42 -22.77
CA ALA A 14 56.38 -51.16 -22.08
C ALA A 14 57.87 -50.93 -21.74
N SER A 15 58.67 -52.00 -21.62
CA SER A 15 60.08 -51.91 -21.23
C SER A 15 60.99 -51.65 -22.43
N THR A 16 60.69 -52.27 -23.58
CA THR A 16 61.51 -52.17 -24.79
C THR A 16 60.94 -51.21 -25.83
N ASN A 17 59.70 -50.73 -25.63
CA ASN A 17 58.93 -49.92 -26.55
C ASN A 17 58.78 -50.54 -27.95
N GLN A 18 58.94 -51.86 -28.05
CA GLN A 18 58.82 -52.62 -29.29
C GLN A 18 57.40 -53.14 -29.49
N PHE A 19 56.94 -53.08 -30.73
CA PHE A 19 55.68 -53.69 -31.14
C PHE A 19 55.76 -55.20 -31.08
N LEU A 20 54.71 -55.86 -30.61
CA LEU A 20 54.62 -57.31 -30.43
C LEU A 20 53.74 -57.92 -31.54
N PRO A 21 54.33 -58.44 -32.65
CA PRO A 21 53.57 -58.92 -33.80
C PRO A 21 52.71 -60.15 -33.46
N ALA A 22 53.21 -61.02 -32.57
CA ALA A 22 52.48 -62.20 -32.10
C ALA A 22 51.21 -61.81 -31.34
N SER A 23 51.31 -60.86 -30.40
CA SER A 23 50.17 -60.35 -29.64
C SER A 23 49.16 -59.61 -30.52
N HIS A 24 49.62 -58.86 -31.52
CA HIS A 24 48.74 -58.22 -32.50
C HIS A 24 48.00 -59.24 -33.37
N THR A 25 48.68 -60.30 -33.81
CA THR A 25 48.08 -61.38 -34.60
C THR A 25 47.02 -62.12 -33.77
N TYR A 26 47.34 -62.41 -32.50
CA TYR A 26 46.40 -63.00 -31.54
C TYR A 26 45.16 -62.10 -31.32
N ALA A 27 45.35 -60.79 -31.12
CA ALA A 27 44.25 -59.85 -30.99
C ALA A 27 43.38 -59.80 -32.25
N THR A 28 43.99 -59.81 -33.44
CA THR A 28 43.29 -59.80 -34.73
C THR A 28 42.42 -61.05 -34.92
N GLN A 29 42.91 -62.23 -34.53
CA GLN A 29 42.15 -63.48 -34.60
C GLN A 29 40.92 -63.50 -33.66
N LYS A 30 40.97 -62.76 -32.54
CA LYS A 30 39.85 -62.66 -31.59
C LYS A 30 38.74 -61.69 -32.02
N VAL A 31 39.00 -60.81 -32.99
CA VAL A 31 37.97 -59.91 -33.54
C VAL A 31 37.19 -60.66 -34.62
N LYS A 32 35.96 -61.10 -34.33
CA LYS A 32 35.08 -61.71 -35.34
C LYS A 32 34.70 -60.67 -36.41
N PRO A 33 34.88 -60.92 -37.71
CA PRO A 33 34.30 -60.06 -38.73
C PRO A 33 32.76 -60.20 -38.71
N LYS A 34 32.03 -59.10 -38.54
CA LYS A 34 30.56 -59.07 -38.74
C LYS A 34 30.29 -59.44 -40.21
N GLU A 35 29.66 -60.58 -40.47
CA GLU A 35 29.25 -60.99 -41.82
C GLU A 35 28.37 -59.91 -42.46
N LYS A 36 28.70 -59.48 -43.69
CA LYS A 36 27.83 -58.60 -44.47
C LYS A 36 26.61 -59.40 -44.95
N PRO A 37 25.38 -58.84 -44.90
CA PRO A 37 24.21 -59.51 -45.45
C PRO A 37 24.36 -59.67 -46.97
N LYS A 38 24.11 -60.88 -47.48
CA LYS A 38 24.12 -61.21 -48.91
C LYS A 38 22.98 -60.47 -49.63
N GLY A 39 23.33 -59.56 -50.54
CA GLY A 39 22.40 -58.90 -51.46
C GLY A 39 22.96 -58.89 -52.89
N THR A 40 22.33 -59.72 -53.74
CA THR A 40 22.19 -59.72 -55.22
C THR A 40 23.26 -59.11 -56.16
N LYS A 41 23.55 -59.90 -57.21
CA LYS A 41 24.51 -59.72 -58.32
C LYS A 41 24.29 -58.43 -59.16
N GLY A 42 25.38 -57.81 -59.61
CA GLY A 42 25.40 -56.90 -60.77
C GLY A 42 26.67 -56.04 -60.95
N ALA A 43 27.39 -56.27 -62.06
CA ALA A 43 28.40 -55.43 -62.75
C ALA A 43 29.90 -55.45 -62.30
N PRO A 44 30.87 -55.40 -63.26
CA PRO A 44 32.31 -55.50 -63.03
C PRO A 44 32.97 -54.11 -62.72
N PRO A 45 34.25 -54.06 -62.30
CA PRO A 45 34.76 -52.97 -61.47
C PRO A 45 35.40 -51.82 -62.27
N SER A 46 35.25 -50.59 -61.78
CA SER A 46 36.08 -49.44 -62.18
C SER A 46 36.97 -48.98 -61.02
N SER A 47 38.28 -49.00 -61.27
CA SER A 47 39.36 -48.16 -60.73
C SER A 47 39.29 -47.63 -59.29
N SER A 48 40.22 -48.14 -58.48
CA SER A 48 41.05 -47.42 -57.49
C SER A 48 40.38 -46.36 -56.61
N SER A 49 40.11 -46.75 -55.37
CA SER A 49 40.36 -45.87 -54.22
C SER A 49 40.70 -46.72 -53.00
N PHE A 50 41.98 -46.71 -52.63
CA PHE A 50 42.44 -47.12 -51.29
C PHE A 50 41.84 -46.14 -50.28
N ARG A 51 40.58 -46.35 -49.92
CA ARG A 51 40.03 -45.84 -48.67
C ARG A 51 40.41 -46.82 -47.60
N SER A 52 41.35 -46.42 -46.75
CA SER A 52 41.62 -47.08 -45.48
C SER A 52 40.29 -47.33 -44.78
N ASN A 53 40.01 -48.61 -44.54
CA ASN A 53 38.79 -49.10 -43.92
C ASN A 53 38.87 -48.84 -42.40
N MET A 54 39.07 -47.57 -42.00
CA MET A 54 38.94 -47.13 -40.62
C MET A 54 37.44 -47.16 -40.31
N GLY A 55 37.00 -48.32 -39.85
CA GLY A 55 35.61 -48.71 -39.78
C GLY A 55 34.74 -47.68 -39.05
N ARG A 56 33.50 -47.56 -39.54
CA ARG A 56 32.33 -47.16 -38.74
C ARG A 56 32.20 -48.16 -37.57
N GLY A 57 33.03 -48.00 -36.54
CA GLY A 57 33.21 -48.98 -35.47
C GLY A 57 33.04 -48.33 -34.11
N GLY A 58 31.82 -47.90 -33.79
CA GLY A 58 31.42 -47.65 -32.41
C GLY A 58 30.79 -48.94 -31.87
N GLY A 59 31.44 -49.59 -30.90
CA GLY A 59 30.94 -50.83 -30.29
C GLY A 59 29.48 -50.74 -29.85
N ASP A 60 28.79 -51.88 -29.79
CA ASP A 60 27.38 -51.92 -29.39
C ASP A 60 27.24 -51.69 -27.87
N LYS A 61 26.03 -51.40 -27.38
CA LYS A 61 25.78 -51.14 -25.94
C LYS A 61 26.36 -52.23 -25.03
N ALA A 62 26.17 -53.50 -25.41
CA ALA A 62 26.67 -54.65 -24.66
C ALA A 62 28.21 -54.70 -24.63
N ASP A 63 28.88 -54.29 -25.70
CA ASP A 63 30.35 -54.29 -25.78
C ASP A 63 30.92 -53.21 -24.87
N TRP A 64 30.34 -52.01 -24.88
CA TRP A 64 30.73 -50.92 -23.99
C TRP A 64 30.49 -51.27 -22.52
N THR A 65 29.34 -51.86 -22.17
CA THR A 65 29.07 -52.27 -20.78
C THR A 65 30.06 -53.34 -20.30
N LYS A 66 30.40 -54.32 -21.13
CA LYS A 66 31.43 -55.33 -20.81
C LYS A 66 32.81 -54.69 -20.66
N PHE A 67 33.16 -53.76 -21.54
CA PHE A 67 34.45 -53.08 -21.50
C PHE A 67 34.63 -52.23 -20.24
N ILE A 68 33.62 -51.46 -19.85
CA ILE A 68 33.68 -50.66 -18.61
C ILE A 68 33.78 -51.57 -17.37
N ARG A 69 33.05 -52.69 -17.32
CA ARG A 69 33.20 -53.68 -16.23
C ARG A 69 34.61 -54.26 -16.18
N LEU A 70 35.20 -54.61 -17.32
CA LEU A 70 36.58 -55.10 -17.40
C LEU A 70 37.59 -54.07 -16.85
N LEU A 71 37.41 -52.78 -17.17
CA LEU A 71 38.25 -51.71 -16.63
C LEU A 71 38.07 -51.53 -15.12
N GLN A 72 36.83 -51.67 -14.62
CA GLN A 72 36.52 -51.63 -13.19
C GLN A 72 37.17 -52.79 -12.43
N ASP A 73 37.05 -54.01 -12.95
CA ASP A 73 37.64 -55.23 -12.36
C ASP A 73 39.18 -55.16 -12.31
N LYS A 74 39.79 -54.50 -13.30
CA LYS A 74 41.25 -54.26 -13.34
C LYS A 74 41.69 -52.97 -12.63
N THR A 75 40.78 -52.28 -11.93
CA THR A 75 41.05 -51.02 -11.23
C THR A 75 41.70 -49.94 -12.10
N LEU A 76 41.32 -49.87 -13.39
CA LEU A 76 41.87 -48.93 -14.39
C LEU A 76 41.01 -47.67 -14.60
N LEU A 77 40.12 -47.36 -13.64
CA LEU A 77 39.31 -46.14 -13.63
C LEU A 77 40.00 -45.06 -12.79
N PRO A 78 39.89 -43.76 -13.15
CA PRO A 78 39.08 -43.17 -14.23
C PRO A 78 39.69 -43.32 -15.63
N VAL A 79 38.83 -43.35 -16.67
CA VAL A 79 39.24 -43.51 -18.08
C VAL A 79 38.71 -42.36 -18.95
N VAL A 80 39.53 -41.88 -19.88
CA VAL A 80 39.12 -40.91 -20.93
C VAL A 80 38.99 -41.64 -22.25
N VAL A 81 37.85 -41.47 -22.93
CA VAL A 81 37.57 -42.08 -24.24
C VAL A 81 37.58 -40.99 -25.31
N PHE A 82 38.53 -41.04 -26.22
CA PHE A 82 38.57 -40.13 -27.38
C PHE A 82 37.72 -40.70 -28.53
N ALA A 83 36.80 -39.88 -29.03
CA ALA A 83 35.99 -40.17 -30.21
C ALA A 83 36.21 -39.09 -31.28
N PHE A 84 36.46 -39.50 -32.52
CA PHE A 84 36.85 -38.60 -33.63
C PHE A 84 35.65 -37.96 -34.37
N SER A 85 34.44 -38.07 -33.80
CA SER A 85 33.23 -37.41 -34.29
C SER A 85 32.34 -37.04 -33.12
N LYS A 86 31.79 -35.82 -33.14
CA LYS A 86 30.80 -35.34 -32.15
C LYS A 86 29.65 -36.34 -31.99
N ARG A 87 29.10 -36.81 -33.11
CA ARG A 87 28.03 -37.80 -33.15
C ARG A 87 28.42 -39.15 -32.53
N LEU A 88 29.63 -39.64 -32.81
CA LEU A 88 30.11 -40.91 -32.26
C LEU A 88 30.34 -40.84 -30.74
N CYS A 89 30.82 -39.69 -30.25
CA CYS A 89 31.01 -39.43 -28.82
C CYS A 89 29.66 -39.51 -28.07
N GLU A 90 28.66 -38.77 -28.55
CA GLU A 90 27.31 -38.74 -27.97
C GLU A 90 26.61 -40.09 -28.07
N GLU A 91 26.64 -40.77 -29.23
CA GLU A 91 26.02 -42.09 -29.40
C GLU A 91 26.65 -43.14 -28.45
N SER A 92 27.97 -43.13 -28.27
CA SER A 92 28.67 -44.09 -27.40
C SER A 92 28.34 -43.85 -25.93
N ALA A 93 28.27 -42.59 -25.50
CA ALA A 93 27.85 -42.21 -24.16
C ALA A 93 26.38 -42.60 -23.89
N ASN A 94 25.46 -42.30 -24.82
CA ASN A 94 24.05 -42.62 -24.68
C ASN A 94 23.77 -44.13 -24.64
N ARG A 95 24.54 -44.93 -25.39
CA ARG A 95 24.47 -46.40 -25.33
C ARG A 95 24.80 -46.92 -23.94
N LEU A 96 25.84 -46.38 -23.30
CA LEU A 96 26.25 -46.71 -21.93
C LEU A 96 25.23 -46.23 -20.88
N ALA A 97 24.67 -45.04 -21.06
CA ALA A 97 23.73 -44.44 -20.12
C ALA A 97 22.38 -45.19 -20.05
N GLY A 98 21.97 -45.88 -21.13
CA GLY A 98 20.77 -46.72 -21.17
C GLY A 98 19.45 -45.92 -21.16
N GLY A 99 18.65 -46.06 -22.23
CA GLY A 99 17.34 -45.41 -22.37
C GLY A 99 16.26 -45.92 -21.41
N THR A 100 16.40 -45.67 -20.11
CA THR A 100 15.42 -45.93 -19.06
C THR A 100 14.14 -45.12 -19.26
N ASP A 101 14.27 -43.89 -19.74
CA ASP A 101 13.18 -42.91 -19.67
C ASP A 101 12.09 -43.15 -20.72
N GLN A 102 12.43 -43.79 -21.84
CA GLN A 102 11.45 -44.17 -22.87
C GLN A 102 10.51 -45.30 -22.40
N GLN A 103 10.93 -46.07 -21.40
CA GLN A 103 10.15 -47.16 -20.82
C GLN A 103 9.37 -46.72 -19.58
N LEU A 104 9.36 -45.43 -19.25
CA LEU A 104 8.57 -44.93 -18.14
C LEU A 104 7.09 -45.27 -18.34
N PRO A 105 6.38 -45.74 -17.29
CA PRO A 105 4.97 -46.10 -17.38
C PRO A 105 4.10 -44.97 -17.96
N GLN A 106 4.38 -43.72 -17.60
CA GLN A 106 3.65 -42.56 -18.12
C GLN A 106 3.85 -42.39 -19.64
N VAL A 107 5.06 -42.61 -20.16
CA VAL A 107 5.34 -42.52 -21.60
C VAL A 107 4.58 -43.59 -22.36
N LEU A 108 4.61 -44.84 -21.86
CA LEU A 108 3.91 -45.96 -22.48
C LEU A 108 2.39 -45.74 -22.48
N GLN A 109 1.82 -45.32 -21.34
CA GLN A 109 0.38 -45.08 -21.21
C GLN A 109 -0.09 -43.94 -22.14
N VAL A 110 0.63 -42.82 -22.18
CA VAL A 110 0.29 -41.69 -23.04
C VAL A 110 0.41 -42.07 -24.51
N ARG A 111 1.45 -42.81 -24.90
CA ARG A 111 1.61 -43.32 -26.26
C ARG A 111 0.41 -44.18 -26.68
N ASP A 112 -0.01 -45.11 -25.83
CA ASP A 112 -1.11 -46.03 -26.14
C ASP A 112 -2.48 -45.31 -26.26
N MET A 113 -2.69 -44.22 -25.52
CA MET A 113 -3.86 -43.34 -25.68
C MET A 113 -3.80 -42.53 -26.99
N LEU A 114 -2.63 -41.96 -27.30
CA LEU A 114 -2.42 -41.16 -28.50
C LEU A 114 -2.60 -41.98 -29.79
N LEU A 115 -2.21 -43.26 -29.79
CA LEU A 115 -2.46 -44.18 -30.90
C LEU A 115 -3.96 -44.37 -31.20
N ARG A 116 -4.84 -44.14 -30.21
CA ARG A 116 -6.30 -44.18 -30.36
C ARG A 116 -6.91 -42.82 -30.70
N GLY A 117 -6.08 -41.79 -30.87
CA GLY A 117 -6.52 -40.40 -31.11
C GLY A 117 -7.03 -39.70 -29.84
N ILE A 118 -6.73 -40.22 -28.65
CA ILE A 118 -7.12 -39.65 -27.36
C ILE A 118 -5.87 -39.06 -26.69
N GLY A 119 -5.95 -37.78 -26.32
CA GLY A 119 -4.88 -37.06 -25.64
C GLY A 119 -5.25 -36.71 -24.20
N VAL A 120 -4.24 -36.58 -23.36
CA VAL A 120 -4.35 -36.07 -21.99
C VAL A 120 -3.34 -34.94 -21.83
N HIS A 121 -3.72 -33.82 -21.18
CA HIS A 121 -2.84 -32.67 -20.94
C HIS A 121 -3.07 -32.07 -19.55
N HIS A 122 -2.09 -32.21 -18.65
CA HIS A 122 -2.11 -31.58 -17.33
C HIS A 122 -0.70 -31.32 -16.81
N GLY A 123 -0.58 -30.51 -15.75
CA GLY A 123 0.71 -30.13 -15.16
C GLY A 123 1.58 -31.29 -14.62
N GLY A 124 1.00 -32.49 -14.47
CA GLY A 124 1.69 -33.69 -14.00
C GLY A 124 2.30 -34.56 -15.10
N LEU A 125 2.14 -34.19 -16.37
CA LEU A 125 2.83 -34.86 -17.48
C LEU A 125 4.26 -34.33 -17.64
N LEU A 126 5.18 -35.22 -18.02
CA LEU A 126 6.54 -34.83 -18.43
C LEU A 126 6.48 -33.74 -19.52
N PRO A 127 7.34 -32.70 -19.47
CA PRO A 127 7.33 -31.60 -20.43
C PRO A 127 7.34 -32.06 -21.89
N ILE A 128 8.19 -33.04 -22.23
CA ILE A 128 8.26 -33.62 -23.58
C ILE A 128 6.93 -34.25 -24.02
N LEU A 129 6.21 -34.91 -23.12
CA LEU A 129 4.90 -35.51 -23.44
C LEU A 129 3.83 -34.44 -23.66
N LYS A 130 3.86 -33.34 -22.90
CA LYS A 130 2.93 -32.21 -23.11
C LYS A 130 3.12 -31.61 -24.50
N GLU A 131 4.36 -31.32 -24.88
CA GLU A 131 4.68 -30.80 -26.22
C GLU A 131 4.24 -31.76 -27.33
N MET A 132 4.47 -33.07 -27.16
CA MET A 132 4.01 -34.06 -28.13
C MET A 132 2.48 -34.07 -28.27
N VAL A 133 1.73 -34.04 -27.18
CA VAL A 133 0.25 -33.98 -27.22
C VAL A 133 -0.21 -32.70 -27.92
N GLU A 134 0.40 -31.55 -27.63
CA GLU A 134 0.08 -30.26 -28.26
C GLU A 134 0.33 -30.29 -29.78
N ILE A 135 1.48 -30.82 -30.21
CA ILE A 135 1.81 -30.96 -31.64
C ILE A 135 0.82 -31.89 -32.35
N LEU A 136 0.50 -33.04 -31.74
CA LEU A 136 -0.42 -34.02 -32.34
C LEU A 136 -1.86 -33.49 -32.39
N PHE A 137 -2.27 -32.69 -31.41
CA PHE A 137 -3.57 -32.01 -31.41
C PHE A 137 -3.63 -30.93 -32.49
N GLY A 138 -2.59 -30.09 -32.63
CA GLY A 138 -2.51 -29.07 -33.68
C GLY A 138 -2.48 -29.65 -35.10
N ARG A 139 -1.92 -30.85 -35.26
CA ARG A 139 -1.98 -31.62 -36.52
C ARG A 139 -3.33 -32.32 -36.75
N GLY A 140 -4.25 -32.27 -35.79
CA GLY A 140 -5.55 -32.91 -35.87
C GLY A 140 -5.51 -34.44 -35.78
N LEU A 141 -4.41 -35.03 -35.29
CA LEU A 141 -4.27 -36.48 -35.07
C LEU A 141 -4.95 -36.91 -33.76
N VAL A 142 -4.89 -36.06 -32.73
CA VAL A 142 -5.70 -36.21 -31.52
C VAL A 142 -7.09 -35.62 -31.78
N LYS A 143 -8.13 -36.45 -31.67
CA LYS A 143 -9.53 -36.05 -31.90
C LYS A 143 -10.23 -35.65 -30.61
N VAL A 144 -9.87 -36.27 -29.50
CA VAL A 144 -10.41 -35.98 -28.16
C VAL A 144 -9.26 -35.67 -27.23
N LEU A 145 -9.28 -34.51 -26.59
CA LEU A 145 -8.26 -34.09 -25.64
C LEU A 145 -8.92 -33.82 -24.29
N PHE A 146 -8.47 -34.56 -23.27
CA PHE A 146 -8.79 -34.26 -21.87
C PHE A 146 -7.70 -33.34 -21.33
N SER A 147 -8.06 -32.15 -20.87
CA SER A 147 -7.07 -31.20 -20.36
C SER A 147 -7.50 -30.46 -19.10
N THR A 148 -6.50 -30.00 -18.34
CA THR A 148 -6.70 -29.04 -17.26
C THR A 148 -6.69 -27.60 -17.79
N GLU A 149 -7.10 -26.66 -16.95
CA GLU A 149 -7.14 -25.20 -17.23
C GLU A 149 -5.86 -24.67 -17.89
N THR A 150 -4.70 -25.22 -17.53
CA THR A 150 -3.40 -24.84 -18.10
C THR A 150 -3.31 -24.96 -19.61
N PHE A 151 -4.08 -25.84 -20.28
CA PHE A 151 -4.09 -25.91 -21.74
C PHE A 151 -4.78 -24.70 -22.38
N ALA A 152 -5.80 -24.16 -21.70
CA ALA A 152 -6.47 -22.94 -22.15
C ALA A 152 -5.57 -21.71 -22.00
N MET A 153 -4.51 -21.78 -21.18
CA MET A 153 -3.52 -20.73 -20.99
C MET A 153 -2.28 -21.01 -21.86
N GLY A 154 -2.00 -20.16 -22.85
CA GLY A 154 -0.66 -20.11 -23.47
C GLY A 154 -0.43 -20.85 -24.78
N VAL A 155 -1.43 -21.52 -25.38
CA VAL A 155 -1.28 -22.13 -26.72
C VAL A 155 -2.41 -21.70 -27.65
N ASN A 156 -2.13 -21.43 -28.92
CA ASN A 156 -3.15 -21.09 -29.92
C ASN A 156 -3.70 -22.35 -30.63
N MET A 157 -4.35 -23.22 -29.86
CA MET A 157 -4.89 -24.51 -30.34
C MET A 157 -6.42 -24.53 -30.23
N PRO A 158 -7.15 -23.99 -31.22
CA PRO A 158 -8.61 -23.98 -31.19
C PRO A 158 -9.20 -25.37 -31.50
N ALA A 159 -10.31 -25.70 -30.85
CA ALA A 159 -11.11 -26.90 -31.07
C ALA A 159 -12.46 -26.51 -31.69
N ARG A 160 -13.14 -27.42 -32.40
CA ARG A 160 -14.52 -27.15 -32.85
C ARG A 160 -15.50 -27.05 -31.68
N THR A 161 -15.29 -27.89 -30.66
CA THR A 161 -16.18 -28.01 -29.51
C THR A 161 -15.37 -28.04 -28.23
N VAL A 162 -15.85 -27.35 -27.20
CA VAL A 162 -15.33 -27.41 -25.82
C VAL A 162 -16.40 -28.01 -24.93
N VAL A 163 -16.01 -28.97 -24.09
CA VAL A 163 -16.90 -29.63 -23.15
C VAL A 163 -16.39 -29.40 -21.73
N PHE A 164 -17.25 -28.85 -20.88
CA PHE A 164 -17.01 -28.75 -19.45
C PHE A 164 -17.56 -29.99 -18.76
N ASN A 165 -16.69 -30.77 -18.11
CA ASN A 165 -17.11 -31.94 -17.34
C ASN A 165 -17.92 -31.57 -16.07
N GLY A 166 -17.77 -30.33 -15.62
CA GLY A 166 -18.48 -29.74 -14.50
C GLY A 166 -18.14 -28.26 -14.38
N ILE A 167 -18.87 -27.53 -13.54
CA ILE A 167 -18.69 -26.08 -13.34
C ILE A 167 -17.97 -25.71 -12.03
N ARG A 168 -17.56 -26.72 -11.26
CA ARG A 168 -16.86 -26.56 -9.99
C ARG A 168 -15.41 -26.98 -10.10
N LYS A 169 -14.51 -26.21 -9.49
CA LYS A 169 -13.09 -26.53 -9.38
C LYS A 169 -12.56 -26.28 -7.98
N HIS A 170 -11.45 -26.93 -7.65
CA HIS A 170 -10.70 -26.68 -6.42
C HIS A 170 -9.61 -25.63 -6.69
N ASP A 171 -9.64 -24.52 -5.97
CA ASP A 171 -8.66 -23.42 -6.12
C ASP A 171 -7.43 -23.55 -5.21
N GLY A 172 -7.27 -24.70 -4.55
CA GLY A 172 -6.24 -24.96 -3.54
C GLY A 172 -6.74 -24.78 -2.11
N LYS A 173 -7.87 -24.08 -1.91
CA LYS A 173 -8.48 -23.88 -0.59
C LYS A 173 -9.87 -24.50 -0.49
N SER A 174 -10.69 -24.34 -1.52
CA SER A 174 -12.08 -24.80 -1.50
C SER A 174 -12.57 -25.18 -2.89
N PHE A 175 -13.65 -25.98 -2.93
CA PHE A 175 -14.40 -26.19 -4.17
C PHE A 175 -15.34 -25.02 -4.40
N ARG A 176 -15.15 -24.33 -5.52
CA ARG A 176 -15.96 -23.18 -5.94
C ARG A 176 -16.39 -23.29 -7.40
N ASP A 177 -17.40 -22.51 -7.76
CA ASP A 177 -17.83 -22.39 -9.16
C ASP A 177 -16.77 -21.64 -9.98
N LEU A 178 -16.75 -21.89 -11.29
CA LEU A 178 -15.91 -21.19 -12.25
C LEU A 178 -16.27 -19.71 -12.31
N LEU A 179 -15.25 -18.86 -12.32
CA LEU A 179 -15.43 -17.42 -12.51
C LEU A 179 -15.74 -17.12 -13.99
N PRO A 180 -16.45 -16.01 -14.29
CA PRO A 180 -16.82 -15.69 -15.67
C PRO A 180 -15.61 -15.55 -16.60
N GLY A 181 -14.49 -15.02 -16.08
CA GLY A 181 -13.23 -14.91 -16.83
C GLY A 181 -12.60 -16.28 -17.16
N GLU A 182 -12.65 -17.22 -16.21
CA GLU A 182 -12.13 -18.59 -16.38
C GLU A 182 -12.98 -19.34 -17.41
N TYR A 183 -14.30 -19.23 -17.31
CA TYR A 183 -15.23 -19.77 -18.30
C TYR A 183 -14.95 -19.21 -19.69
N THR A 184 -14.87 -17.88 -19.83
CA THR A 184 -14.65 -17.21 -21.12
C THR A 184 -13.33 -17.64 -21.76
N GLN A 185 -12.26 -17.80 -20.96
CA GLN A 185 -10.95 -18.25 -21.44
C GLN A 185 -11.00 -19.68 -21.99
N MET A 186 -11.69 -20.60 -21.32
CA MET A 186 -11.82 -21.99 -21.74
C MET A 186 -12.80 -22.16 -22.90
N ALA A 187 -13.99 -21.55 -22.79
CA ALA A 187 -15.04 -21.60 -23.81
C ALA A 187 -14.60 -20.94 -25.13
N GLY A 188 -13.77 -19.89 -25.05
CA GLY A 188 -13.19 -19.20 -26.20
C GLY A 188 -12.25 -20.05 -27.06
N ARG A 189 -11.95 -21.29 -26.64
CA ARG A 189 -11.24 -22.28 -27.47
C ARG A 189 -12.14 -23.00 -28.47
N ALA A 190 -13.46 -22.88 -28.34
CA ALA A 190 -14.42 -23.43 -29.29
C ALA A 190 -14.54 -22.57 -30.56
N GLY A 191 -14.58 -23.23 -31.72
CA GLY A 191 -14.64 -22.61 -33.04
C GLY A 191 -13.25 -22.34 -33.62
N ARG A 192 -12.94 -22.98 -34.75
CA ARG A 192 -11.68 -22.76 -35.48
C ARG A 192 -11.88 -21.72 -36.56
N ARG A 193 -11.14 -20.61 -36.47
CA ARG A 193 -11.21 -19.51 -37.45
C ARG A 193 -10.95 -20.01 -38.86
N GLY A 194 -11.91 -19.80 -39.76
CA GLY A 194 -11.83 -20.18 -41.17
C GLY A 194 -12.18 -21.65 -41.46
N LEU A 195 -12.44 -22.47 -40.45
CA LEU A 195 -12.86 -23.88 -40.63
C LEU A 195 -14.27 -24.15 -40.11
N ASP A 196 -14.66 -23.54 -38.98
CA ASP A 196 -15.97 -23.72 -38.38
C ASP A 196 -16.74 -22.39 -38.42
N ALA A 197 -18.04 -22.43 -38.79
CA ALA A 197 -18.90 -21.25 -38.79
C ALA A 197 -19.30 -20.81 -37.37
N ILE A 198 -19.44 -21.78 -36.45
CA ILE A 198 -19.79 -21.58 -35.05
C ILE A 198 -18.92 -22.48 -34.16
N GLY A 199 -18.60 -22.00 -32.96
CA GLY A 199 -18.01 -22.81 -31.89
C GLY A 199 -19.08 -23.39 -30.99
N THR A 200 -18.99 -24.68 -30.66
CA THR A 200 -19.95 -25.32 -29.74
C THR A 200 -19.36 -25.44 -28.35
N VAL A 201 -20.11 -25.04 -27.32
CA VAL A 201 -19.73 -25.22 -25.92
C VAL A 201 -20.80 -26.03 -25.22
N ILE A 202 -20.40 -27.08 -24.51
CA ILE A 202 -21.31 -28.01 -23.82
C ILE A 202 -20.90 -28.08 -22.34
N ILE A 203 -21.86 -27.98 -21.44
CA ILE A 203 -21.67 -28.28 -20.01
C ILE A 203 -22.30 -29.63 -19.74
N ALA A 204 -21.48 -30.63 -19.39
CA ALA A 204 -21.95 -31.96 -19.04
C ALA A 204 -22.52 -31.96 -17.61
N CYS A 205 -23.76 -32.39 -17.47
CA CYS A 205 -24.44 -32.53 -16.18
C CYS A 205 -24.66 -34.02 -15.90
N TRP A 206 -23.69 -34.67 -15.26
CA TRP A 206 -23.75 -36.12 -14.96
C TRP A 206 -24.65 -36.48 -13.78
N GLY A 207 -25.03 -35.50 -12.95
CA GLY A 207 -25.89 -35.69 -11.78
C GLY A 207 -27.03 -34.68 -11.79
N GLU A 208 -26.87 -33.59 -11.05
CA GLU A 208 -27.86 -32.51 -10.99
C GLU A 208 -27.46 -31.29 -11.83
N VAL A 209 -28.47 -30.62 -12.38
CA VAL A 209 -28.30 -29.35 -13.09
C VAL A 209 -28.08 -28.25 -12.04
N SER A 210 -27.02 -27.46 -12.22
CA SER A 210 -26.66 -26.38 -11.30
C SER A 210 -27.70 -25.24 -11.31
N ASP A 211 -27.73 -24.46 -10.23
CA ASP A 211 -28.69 -23.36 -10.09
C ASP A 211 -28.59 -22.35 -11.25
N THR A 212 -29.76 -21.83 -11.65
CA THR A 212 -29.90 -20.91 -12.79
C THR A 212 -29.12 -19.62 -12.55
N THR A 213 -29.06 -19.13 -11.31
CA THR A 213 -28.36 -17.90 -10.95
C THR A 213 -26.85 -18.04 -11.08
N SER A 214 -26.30 -19.15 -10.57
CA SER A 214 -24.87 -19.47 -10.69
C SER A 214 -24.46 -19.64 -12.15
N LEU A 215 -25.24 -20.37 -12.95
CA LEU A 215 -24.99 -20.54 -14.38
C LEU A 215 -25.05 -19.21 -15.12
N ARG A 216 -26.08 -18.39 -14.89
CA ARG A 216 -26.20 -17.07 -15.52
C ARG A 216 -25.01 -16.17 -15.17
N THR A 217 -24.57 -16.20 -13.92
CA THR A 217 -23.42 -15.43 -13.45
C THR A 217 -22.13 -15.90 -14.14
N MET A 218 -21.90 -17.21 -14.22
CA MET A 218 -20.72 -17.76 -14.90
C MET A 218 -20.71 -17.46 -16.40
N LEU A 219 -21.86 -17.60 -17.09
CA LEU A 219 -21.97 -17.50 -18.54
C LEU A 219 -22.02 -16.05 -19.05
N LEU A 220 -22.75 -15.18 -18.36
CA LEU A 220 -23.04 -13.80 -18.79
C LEU A 220 -22.47 -12.73 -17.85
N GLY A 221 -21.85 -13.13 -16.74
CA GLY A 221 -21.28 -12.22 -15.77
C GLY A 221 -20.07 -11.46 -16.31
N LEU A 222 -19.76 -10.34 -15.67
CA LEU A 222 -18.58 -9.57 -16.00
C LEU A 222 -17.31 -10.31 -15.55
N PRO A 223 -16.24 -10.32 -16.36
CA PRO A 223 -14.94 -10.83 -15.93
C PRO A 223 -14.49 -10.15 -14.63
N THR A 224 -13.88 -10.94 -13.74
CA THR A 224 -13.38 -10.44 -12.46
C THR A 224 -12.36 -9.34 -12.68
N LYS A 225 -12.44 -8.28 -11.88
CA LYS A 225 -11.46 -7.19 -11.92
C LYS A 225 -10.09 -7.74 -11.55
N LEU A 226 -9.05 -7.25 -12.24
CA LEU A 226 -7.68 -7.56 -11.86
C LEU A 226 -7.39 -7.01 -10.46
N GLU A 227 -6.92 -7.89 -9.59
CA GLU A 227 -6.51 -7.56 -8.23
C GLU A 227 -5.00 -7.79 -8.06
N SER A 228 -4.35 -6.91 -7.31
CA SER A 228 -2.92 -7.03 -7.02
C SER A 228 -2.69 -8.24 -6.11
N GLN A 229 -1.77 -9.13 -6.51
CA GLN A 229 -1.23 -10.18 -5.66
C GLN A 229 0.15 -9.79 -5.08
N PHE A 230 0.49 -8.49 -5.13
CA PHE A 230 1.74 -7.99 -4.62
C PHE A 230 1.86 -8.27 -3.12
N ARG A 231 2.96 -8.94 -2.76
CA ARG A 231 3.31 -9.29 -1.38
C ARG A 231 4.79 -9.11 -1.18
N LEU A 232 5.19 -8.70 0.02
CA LEU A 232 6.58 -8.57 0.38
C LEU A 232 7.18 -9.96 0.61
N THR A 233 8.28 -10.27 -0.08
CA THR A 233 9.06 -11.49 0.14
C THR A 233 10.44 -11.13 0.64
N TYR A 234 11.03 -11.96 1.50
CA TYR A 234 12.37 -11.70 2.05
C TYR A 234 13.43 -11.53 0.96
N ASN A 235 13.41 -12.36 -0.08
CA ASN A 235 14.33 -12.24 -1.21
C ASN A 235 14.19 -10.87 -1.91
N MET A 236 12.96 -10.38 -2.09
CA MET A 236 12.72 -9.05 -2.66
C MET A 236 13.30 -7.94 -1.76
N ILE A 237 13.06 -8.00 -0.45
CA ILE A 237 13.59 -7.03 0.52
C ILE A 237 15.12 -7.01 0.47
N LEU A 238 15.77 -8.19 0.53
CA LEU A 238 17.23 -8.31 0.49
C LEU A 238 17.82 -7.77 -0.82
N ASN A 239 17.16 -8.03 -1.96
CA ASN A 239 17.61 -7.50 -3.25
C ASN A 239 17.47 -5.98 -3.35
N LEU A 240 16.41 -5.41 -2.77
CA LEU A 240 16.19 -3.96 -2.76
C LEU A 240 17.14 -3.26 -1.78
N LEU A 241 17.42 -3.85 -0.62
CA LEU A 241 18.43 -3.33 0.31
C LEU A 241 19.85 -3.36 -0.28
N ARG A 242 20.11 -4.25 -1.25
CA ARG A 242 21.39 -4.32 -1.98
C ARG A 242 21.53 -3.24 -3.06
N VAL A 243 20.43 -2.70 -3.58
CA VAL A 243 20.44 -1.74 -4.70
C VAL A 243 20.11 -0.35 -4.17
N GLU A 244 21.04 0.59 -4.30
CA GLU A 244 20.89 1.94 -3.74
C GLU A 244 19.90 2.83 -4.52
N ASP A 245 19.63 2.52 -5.78
CA ASP A 245 18.79 3.36 -6.67
C ASP A 245 17.29 3.29 -6.37
N MET A 246 16.82 2.29 -5.61
CA MET A 246 15.39 2.10 -5.36
C MET A 246 15.11 1.55 -3.96
N THR A 247 14.42 2.37 -3.16
CA THR A 247 13.99 1.98 -1.82
C THR A 247 12.79 1.02 -1.87
N VAL A 248 12.61 0.22 -0.82
CA VAL A 248 11.47 -0.71 -0.70
C VAL A 248 10.16 0.08 -0.65
N GLU A 249 10.18 1.24 0.00
CA GLU A 249 9.11 2.21 0.09
C GLU A 249 8.64 2.66 -1.29
N ASP A 250 9.58 3.00 -2.17
CA ASP A 250 9.27 3.44 -3.53
C ASP A 250 8.67 2.32 -4.37
N MET A 251 9.12 1.07 -4.17
CA MET A 251 8.52 -0.08 -4.83
C MET A 251 7.08 -0.32 -4.34
N ILE A 252 6.83 -0.25 -3.03
CA ILE A 252 5.49 -0.43 -2.46
C ILE A 252 4.55 0.69 -2.95
N LYS A 253 5.01 1.95 -3.02
CA LYS A 253 4.22 3.07 -3.55
C LYS A 253 3.81 2.89 -5.01
N ARG A 254 4.71 2.31 -5.83
CA ARG A 254 4.45 2.03 -7.25
C ARG A 254 3.66 0.73 -7.47
N SER A 255 3.35 0.00 -6.40
CA SER A 255 2.62 -1.27 -6.50
C SER A 255 1.17 -1.06 -6.96
N PHE A 256 0.64 -2.03 -7.72
CA PHE A 256 -0.75 -2.00 -8.20
C PHE A 256 -1.78 -2.03 -7.05
N SER A 257 -1.39 -2.55 -5.89
CA SER A 257 -2.20 -2.52 -4.65
C SER A 257 -2.52 -1.10 -4.19
N GLU A 258 -1.55 -0.19 -4.29
CA GLU A 258 -1.69 1.19 -3.79
C GLU A 258 -2.27 2.18 -4.82
N PHE A 259 -2.32 1.77 -6.10
CA PHE A 259 -2.79 2.62 -7.19
C PHE A 259 -4.23 3.13 -7.00
N ARG A 260 -5.14 2.30 -6.46
CA ARG A 260 -6.54 2.69 -6.24
C ARG A 260 -6.67 3.74 -5.15
N THR A 261 -5.94 3.57 -4.03
CA THR A 261 -5.92 4.51 -2.91
C THR A 261 -5.39 5.86 -3.36
N GLN A 262 -4.28 5.86 -4.11
CA GLN A 262 -3.69 7.08 -4.66
C GLN A 262 -4.65 7.81 -5.63
N LYS A 263 -5.30 7.07 -6.52
CA LYS A 263 -6.28 7.65 -7.46
C LYS A 263 -7.50 8.22 -6.74
N ALA A 264 -8.00 7.55 -5.71
CA ALA A 264 -9.12 8.02 -4.91
C ALA A 264 -8.76 9.30 -4.14
N LEU A 265 -7.55 9.39 -3.58
CA LEU A 265 -7.04 10.58 -2.91
C LEU A 265 -6.88 11.78 -3.86
N ALA A 266 -6.42 11.53 -5.10
CA ALA A 266 -6.28 12.57 -6.12
C ALA A 266 -7.63 13.12 -6.64
N SER A 267 -8.70 12.31 -6.59
CA SER A 267 -9.99 12.65 -7.21
C SER A 267 -10.91 13.57 -6.39
N LYS A 268 -10.64 13.82 -5.11
CA LYS A 268 -11.53 14.61 -4.24
C LYS A 268 -11.01 16.05 -4.10
N ASN A 269 -11.76 17.03 -4.62
CA ASN A 269 -11.57 18.49 -4.49
C ASN A 269 -11.72 19.05 -3.05
N ILE A 270 -11.42 18.24 -2.04
CA ILE A 270 -11.43 18.61 -0.62
C ILE A 270 -10.49 19.79 -0.33
N PRO A 271 -9.28 19.91 -0.94
CA PRO A 271 -8.38 21.03 -0.65
C PRO A 271 -8.96 22.40 -1.04
N HIS A 272 -9.64 22.49 -2.18
CA HIS A 272 -10.18 23.74 -2.71
C HIS A 272 -11.37 24.27 -1.89
N ALA A 273 -12.26 23.37 -1.44
CA ALA A 273 -13.38 23.73 -0.58
C ALA A 273 -12.91 24.26 0.79
N ILE A 274 -11.88 23.64 1.37
CA ILE A 274 -11.29 24.07 2.65
C ILE A 274 -10.57 25.41 2.50
N GLN A 275 -9.85 25.62 1.38
CA GLN A 275 -9.15 26.89 1.11
C GLN A 275 -10.13 28.06 0.97
N LYS A 276 -11.28 27.84 0.33
CA LYS A 276 -12.34 28.85 0.18
C LYS A 276 -12.94 29.23 1.54
N ALA A 277 -13.21 28.25 2.41
CA ALA A 277 -13.72 28.50 3.76
C ALA A 277 -12.74 29.30 4.63
N LYS A 278 -11.44 28.94 4.60
CA LYS A 278 -10.39 29.68 5.34
C LYS A 278 -10.30 31.14 4.92
N LYS A 279 -10.28 31.42 3.61
CA LYS A 279 -10.23 32.80 3.09
C LYS A 279 -11.42 33.63 3.57
N LEU A 280 -12.60 33.02 3.64
CA LEU A 280 -13.81 33.69 4.09
C LEU A 280 -13.74 34.05 5.58
N THR A 281 -13.32 33.11 6.44
CA THR A 281 -13.20 33.34 7.89
C THR A 281 -12.16 34.40 8.25
N THR A 282 -10.99 34.41 7.59
CA THR A 282 -9.96 35.43 7.84
C THR A 282 -10.43 36.83 7.46
N ARG A 283 -11.16 36.95 6.33
CA ARG A 283 -11.70 38.23 5.88
C ARG A 283 -12.77 38.76 6.84
N THR A 284 -13.65 37.90 7.37
CA THR A 284 -14.65 38.32 8.37
C THR A 284 -13.97 38.86 9.63
N LYS A 285 -13.03 38.12 10.25
CA LYS A 285 -12.32 38.57 11.46
C LYS A 285 -11.64 39.94 11.30
N LEU A 286 -11.03 40.20 10.14
CA LEU A 286 -10.38 41.49 9.87
C LEU A 286 -11.40 42.64 9.84
N MET A 287 -12.57 42.42 9.25
CA MET A 287 -13.63 43.41 9.18
C MET A 287 -14.26 43.68 10.55
N GLU A 288 -14.41 42.65 11.38
CA GLU A 288 -14.89 42.78 12.77
C GLU A 288 -13.95 43.64 13.61
N LYS A 289 -12.63 43.36 13.54
CA LYS A 289 -11.61 44.16 14.21
C LYS A 289 -11.60 45.61 13.74
N HIS A 290 -11.78 45.83 12.43
CA HIS A 290 -11.89 47.17 11.86
C HIS A 290 -13.13 47.92 12.40
N LEU A 291 -14.28 47.24 12.47
CA LEU A 291 -15.52 47.80 13.03
C LEU A 291 -15.35 48.18 14.51
N VAL A 292 -14.74 47.32 15.31
CA VAL A 292 -14.46 47.60 16.74
C VAL A 292 -13.53 48.82 16.88
N GLY A 293 -12.50 48.93 16.04
CA GLY A 293 -11.62 50.11 16.02
C GLY A 293 -12.37 51.41 15.73
N LEU A 294 -13.31 51.40 14.77
CA LEU A 294 -14.15 52.56 14.48
C LEU A 294 -15.09 52.92 15.65
N ILE A 295 -15.65 51.93 16.34
CA ILE A 295 -16.52 52.15 17.50
C ILE A 295 -15.73 52.76 18.68
N LEU A 296 -14.55 52.23 19.00
CA LEU A 296 -13.73 52.64 20.15
C LEU A 296 -12.99 53.98 19.93
N SER A 297 -12.74 54.36 18.68
CA SER A 297 -12.25 55.70 18.31
C SER A 297 -13.35 56.77 18.30
N SER A 298 -14.62 56.38 18.26
CA SER A 298 -15.76 57.30 18.27
C SER A 298 -16.12 57.83 19.65
N LYS A 299 -17.01 58.84 19.69
CA LYS A 299 -17.62 59.35 20.94
C LYS A 299 -18.43 58.32 21.73
N PHE A 300 -18.79 57.19 21.11
CA PHE A 300 -19.59 56.12 21.73
C PHE A 300 -18.74 55.06 22.44
N ALA A 301 -17.41 55.20 22.42
CA ALA A 301 -16.48 54.27 23.06
C ALA A 301 -16.79 53.99 24.54
N ALA A 302 -17.19 55.01 25.29
CA ALA A 302 -17.55 54.84 26.71
C ALA A 302 -18.85 54.03 26.92
N ALA A 303 -19.76 54.05 25.95
CA ALA A 303 -20.98 53.24 25.98
C ALA A 303 -20.72 51.80 25.49
N ALA A 304 -19.76 51.64 24.58
CA ALA A 304 -19.30 50.37 24.04
C ALA A 304 -18.43 49.59 25.03
N LEU A 305 -17.44 50.23 25.66
CA LEU A 305 -16.54 49.64 26.65
C LEU A 305 -16.94 50.09 28.06
N CYS A 306 -17.90 49.38 28.66
CA CYS A 306 -18.37 49.67 30.03
C CYS A 306 -18.11 48.48 30.97
N ILE A 307 -18.13 48.76 32.28
CA ILE A 307 -18.02 47.76 33.33
C ILE A 307 -19.08 46.67 33.15
N GLY A 308 -18.67 45.41 33.31
CA GLY A 308 -19.51 44.23 33.17
C GLY A 308 -19.70 43.77 31.73
N ARG A 309 -19.21 44.47 30.70
CA ARG A 309 -19.37 44.00 29.31
C ARG A 309 -18.49 42.79 29.01
N VAL A 310 -19.04 41.82 28.29
CA VAL A 310 -18.29 40.71 27.71
C VAL A 310 -17.69 41.13 26.37
N LEU A 311 -16.47 40.71 26.11
CA LEU A 311 -15.74 41.00 24.89
C LEU A 311 -14.74 39.89 24.57
N VAL A 312 -14.28 39.86 23.33
CA VAL A 312 -13.22 38.95 22.89
C VAL A 312 -11.93 39.73 22.73
N VAL A 313 -10.86 39.27 23.37
CA VAL A 313 -9.53 39.89 23.32
C VAL A 313 -8.49 38.93 22.77
N SER A 314 -7.57 39.49 22.00
CA SER A 314 -6.36 38.78 21.58
C SER A 314 -5.12 39.58 21.95
N THR A 315 -4.20 38.94 22.66
CA THR A 315 -2.83 39.38 22.93
C THR A 315 -1.85 38.43 22.27
N ALA A 316 -0.55 38.74 22.30
CA ALA A 316 0.49 37.86 21.77
C ALA A 316 0.47 36.46 22.40
N ASP A 317 0.12 36.38 23.69
CA ASP A 317 0.18 35.17 24.49
C ASP A 317 -1.20 34.53 24.73
N LEU A 318 -2.29 35.25 24.43
CA LEU A 318 -3.67 34.82 24.66
C LEU A 318 -4.56 35.20 23.47
N ALA A 319 -4.86 34.26 22.58
CA ALA A 319 -5.65 34.49 21.37
C ALA A 319 -7.14 34.13 21.56
N ASP A 320 -8.05 34.96 21.03
CA ASP A 320 -9.50 34.79 21.03
C ASP A 320 -10.09 34.50 22.44
N ALA A 321 -9.59 35.15 23.49
CA ALA A 321 -10.06 34.92 24.85
C ALA A 321 -11.32 35.74 25.18
N VAL A 322 -12.29 35.09 25.80
CA VAL A 322 -13.50 35.74 26.31
C VAL A 322 -13.18 36.41 27.64
N ALA A 323 -13.49 37.70 27.73
CA ALA A 323 -13.19 38.52 28.89
C ALA A 323 -14.37 39.41 29.30
N ILE A 324 -14.44 39.72 30.60
CA ILE A 324 -15.40 40.68 31.16
C ILE A 324 -14.67 41.90 31.72
N VAL A 325 -15.17 43.10 31.41
CA VAL A 325 -14.56 44.37 31.85
C VAL A 325 -14.82 44.59 33.34
N LEU A 326 -13.76 44.70 34.14
CA LEU A 326 -13.82 45.02 35.57
C LEU A 326 -13.78 46.54 35.80
N GLN A 327 -12.89 47.23 35.10
CA GLN A 327 -12.66 48.66 35.23
C GLN A 327 -12.16 49.26 33.91
N VAL A 328 -12.49 50.51 33.65
CA VAL A 328 -12.01 51.27 32.48
C VAL A 328 -11.20 52.46 32.98
N ASN A 329 -9.93 52.53 32.59
CA ASN A 329 -9.00 53.59 32.97
C ASN A 329 -9.04 54.72 31.92
N LYS A 330 -9.26 55.95 32.37
CA LYS A 330 -9.44 57.13 31.50
C LYS A 330 -8.14 57.93 31.28
N GLY A 331 -7.00 57.24 31.18
CA GLY A 331 -5.68 57.85 30.99
C GLY A 331 -5.38 58.30 29.55
N THR A 332 -4.12 58.69 29.28
CA THR A 332 -3.63 59.08 27.94
C THR A 332 -3.71 57.95 26.91
N VAL A 333 -3.58 56.70 27.37
CA VAL A 333 -3.96 55.49 26.63
C VAL A 333 -5.21 54.92 27.30
N LYS A 334 -6.29 54.73 26.54
CA LYS A 334 -7.50 54.07 27.04
C LYS A 334 -7.19 52.59 27.30
N SER A 335 -6.94 52.24 28.56
CA SER A 335 -6.78 50.86 29.01
C SER A 335 -7.98 50.42 29.83
N PHE A 336 -8.18 49.12 29.93
CA PHE A 336 -9.20 48.53 30.78
C PHE A 336 -8.65 47.29 31.49
N VAL A 337 -9.11 47.06 32.71
CA VAL A 337 -8.82 45.84 33.45
C VAL A 337 -9.93 44.85 33.18
N ALA A 338 -9.57 43.66 32.70
CA ALA A 338 -10.52 42.61 32.38
C ALA A 338 -10.13 41.28 33.01
N LEU A 339 -11.15 40.50 33.35
CA LEU A 339 -11.04 39.11 33.76
C LEU A 339 -11.28 38.23 32.53
N ALA A 340 -10.25 37.52 32.08
CA ALA A 340 -10.25 36.73 30.85
C ALA A 340 -10.10 35.24 31.14
N LEU A 341 -10.77 34.40 30.35
CA LEU A 341 -10.54 32.95 30.36
C LEU A 341 -9.20 32.63 29.70
N CYS A 342 -8.40 31.76 30.32
CA CYS A 342 -7.09 31.36 29.81
C CYS A 342 -6.90 29.83 29.81
N PRO A 343 -6.02 29.30 28.95
CA PRO A 343 -5.58 27.91 29.01
C PRO A 343 -4.79 27.61 30.30
N ALA A 344 -4.83 26.37 30.79
CA ALA A 344 -4.09 25.96 32.00
C ALA A 344 -2.57 26.16 31.93
N SER A 345 -2.01 26.25 30.72
CA SER A 345 -0.59 26.46 30.45
C SER A 345 -0.19 27.94 30.35
N TYR A 346 -1.13 28.87 30.52
CA TYR A 346 -0.88 30.29 30.36
C TYR A 346 -0.19 30.87 31.61
N SER A 347 0.94 31.53 31.40
CA SER A 347 1.61 32.34 32.41
C SER A 347 1.47 33.81 32.03
N PRO A 348 1.06 34.71 32.95
CA PRO A 348 1.01 36.12 32.65
C PRO A 348 2.42 36.65 32.38
N PRO A 349 2.58 37.61 31.44
CA PRO A 349 3.84 38.33 31.27
C PRO A 349 4.16 39.08 32.57
N ALA A 350 5.40 38.94 33.06
CA ALA A 350 5.84 39.52 34.33
C ALA A 350 5.57 41.04 34.33
N ALA A 351 4.66 41.50 35.19
CA ALA A 351 4.55 42.91 35.52
C ALA A 351 5.90 43.34 36.13
N ALA A 352 6.43 44.49 35.70
CA ALA A 352 7.65 45.07 36.25
C ALA A 352 7.54 45.18 37.78
N ALA A 353 8.16 44.24 38.49
CA ALA A 353 8.23 44.25 39.93
C ALA A 353 9.56 44.90 40.33
N ASP A 354 9.43 46.01 41.06
CA ASP A 354 10.47 46.56 41.90
C ASP A 354 11.14 45.45 42.75
N THR A 355 12.44 45.60 42.87
CA THR A 355 13.43 44.81 43.62
C THR A 355 12.99 44.26 44.98
N ALA A 356 13.09 42.94 45.18
CA ALA A 356 13.90 42.28 46.23
C ALA A 356 13.72 40.72 46.22
N PRO A 357 14.73 39.93 46.61
CA PRO A 357 14.86 38.53 46.15
C PRO A 357 14.26 37.46 47.08
N SER A 358 13.97 36.33 46.43
CA SER A 358 13.60 34.99 46.92
C SER A 358 14.32 34.51 48.18
N HIS A 359 13.68 33.64 48.99
CA HIS A 359 14.24 32.34 49.43
C HIS A 359 13.21 31.50 50.23
N LEU A 360 13.18 30.17 49.96
CA LEU A 360 12.66 29.05 50.78
C LEU A 360 11.12 28.89 50.81
N ARG A 361 10.49 27.70 50.71
CA ARG A 361 10.95 26.30 50.70
C ARG A 361 9.80 25.40 50.25
N SER A 362 10.18 24.27 49.67
CA SER A 362 9.35 23.13 49.31
C SER A 362 8.64 22.48 50.52
N GLY A 363 7.46 21.92 50.27
CA GLY A 363 6.87 20.74 50.92
C GLY A 363 6.62 20.78 52.43
N MET A 364 5.35 20.94 52.84
CA MET A 364 4.85 20.33 54.09
C MET A 364 3.31 20.24 54.11
N LEU A 365 2.80 19.03 54.41
CA LEU A 365 1.43 18.78 54.85
C LEU A 365 1.15 19.54 56.16
N ILE A 366 -0.01 20.20 56.28
CA ILE A 366 -0.57 20.67 57.56
C ILE A 366 -2.11 20.50 57.58
N PRO A 367 -2.74 20.12 58.73
CA PRO A 367 -4.10 19.59 58.81
C PRO A 367 -5.19 20.65 59.11
N LEU A 368 -6.45 20.19 59.13
CA LEU A 368 -7.67 20.97 59.39
C LEU A 368 -7.60 21.86 60.65
N GLY A 369 -7.99 23.13 60.46
CA GLY A 369 -8.61 23.96 61.49
C GLY A 369 -7.87 25.25 61.85
N ARG A 370 -8.20 26.37 61.19
CA ARG A 370 -8.36 27.72 61.79
C ARG A 370 -8.70 28.80 60.75
N ARG A 371 -9.74 29.59 61.08
CA ARG A 371 -10.15 30.95 60.64
C ARG A 371 -9.52 31.51 59.35
N GLU A 372 -10.37 31.76 58.35
CA GLU A 372 -10.05 32.50 57.12
C GLU A 372 -9.64 33.96 57.41
N PRO A 373 -8.52 34.45 56.84
CA PRO A 373 -8.25 35.88 56.78
C PRO A 373 -9.10 36.53 55.68
N LYS A 374 -9.65 37.73 55.95
CA LYS A 374 -10.39 38.55 54.97
C LYS A 374 -9.57 38.70 53.68
N SER A 375 -10.13 38.26 52.56
CA SER A 375 -9.47 38.13 51.27
C SER A 375 -9.11 39.50 50.66
N ALA A 376 -7.85 39.69 50.29
CA ALA A 376 -7.43 40.81 49.45
C ALA A 376 -8.09 40.71 48.06
N GLY A 377 -8.48 41.85 47.48
CA GLY A 377 -9.04 41.92 46.12
C GLY A 377 -8.07 41.44 45.03
N LEU A 378 -8.62 41.11 43.86
CA LEU A 378 -7.86 40.61 42.71
C LEU A 378 -6.97 41.71 42.11
N LYS A 379 -5.69 41.40 41.91
CA LYS A 379 -4.70 42.28 41.28
C LYS A 379 -4.45 41.89 39.82
N VAL A 380 -3.93 42.84 39.04
CA VAL A 380 -3.49 42.58 37.66
C VAL A 380 -2.34 41.58 37.70
N GLY A 381 -2.46 40.51 36.91
CA GLY A 381 -1.54 39.37 36.89
C GLY A 381 -2.00 38.18 37.73
N ASP A 382 -3.05 38.32 38.55
CA ASP A 382 -3.59 37.19 39.31
C ASP A 382 -4.19 36.14 38.38
N THR A 383 -3.82 34.88 38.63
CA THR A 383 -4.39 33.71 37.96
C THR A 383 -5.12 32.83 38.96
N GLY A 384 -6.21 32.21 38.51
CA GLY A 384 -6.99 31.28 39.34
C GLY A 384 -7.71 30.24 38.50
N SER A 385 -8.37 29.30 39.18
CA SER A 385 -9.17 28.27 38.54
C SER A 385 -10.51 28.14 39.25
N LEU A 386 -11.58 28.16 38.46
CA LEU A 386 -12.95 28.03 38.95
C LEU A 386 -13.79 27.34 37.87
N LEU A 387 -14.72 26.46 38.25
CA LEU A 387 -15.57 25.70 37.32
C LEU A 387 -14.78 24.90 36.25
N GLY A 388 -13.57 24.45 36.59
CA GLY A 388 -12.70 23.68 35.68
C GLY A 388 -12.05 24.52 34.56
N LYS A 389 -12.14 25.84 34.63
CA LYS A 389 -11.52 26.79 33.70
C LYS A 389 -10.56 27.71 34.44
N HIS A 390 -9.47 28.08 33.78
CA HIS A 390 -8.51 29.04 34.33
C HIS A 390 -8.88 30.46 33.91
N TYR A 391 -8.66 31.41 34.80
CA TYR A 391 -8.84 32.82 34.52
C TYR A 391 -7.59 33.62 34.86
N VAL A 392 -7.47 34.78 34.22
CA VAL A 392 -6.41 35.77 34.50
C VAL A 392 -6.99 37.17 34.51
N VAL A 393 -6.49 38.03 35.40
CA VAL A 393 -6.80 39.46 35.41
C VAL A 393 -5.71 40.21 34.66
N LEU A 394 -6.07 40.88 33.57
CA LEU A 394 -5.12 41.61 32.71
C LEU A 394 -5.54 43.06 32.53
N GLU A 395 -4.56 43.95 32.48
CA GLU A 395 -4.75 45.30 31.96
C GLU A 395 -4.44 45.29 30.46
N LEU A 396 -5.43 45.68 29.64
CA LEU A 396 -5.34 45.60 28.18
C LEU A 396 -5.62 46.97 27.55
N PRO A 397 -4.91 47.33 26.46
CA PRO A 397 -5.27 48.49 25.65
C PRO A 397 -6.53 48.19 24.80
N GLU A 398 -7.24 49.24 24.38
CA GLU A 398 -8.41 49.12 23.52
C GLU A 398 -8.12 48.44 22.15
N SER A 399 -6.86 48.44 21.70
CA SER A 399 -6.41 47.77 20.47
C SER A 399 -6.43 46.23 20.53
N CYS A 400 -6.50 45.66 21.73
CA CYS A 400 -6.58 44.21 21.94
C CYS A 400 -8.00 43.66 21.83
N VAL A 401 -9.02 44.53 21.68
CA VAL A 401 -10.42 44.10 21.54
C VAL A 401 -10.70 43.69 20.09
N ASP A 402 -11.01 42.42 19.88
CA ASP A 402 -11.37 41.89 18.55
C ASP A 402 -12.89 41.91 18.32
N LEU A 403 -13.69 41.73 19.38
CA LEU A 403 -15.16 41.69 19.30
C LEU A 403 -15.82 42.32 20.51
N LEU A 404 -16.87 43.13 20.26
CA LEU A 404 -17.79 43.65 21.28
C LEU A 404 -19.10 42.87 21.22
N THR A 405 -19.52 42.26 22.33
CA THR A 405 -20.81 41.56 22.42
C THR A 405 -21.89 42.48 22.99
N GLN A 406 -23.15 42.09 22.82
CA GLN A 406 -24.30 42.79 23.42
C GLN A 406 -24.43 42.48 24.93
N ASP A 407 -23.92 41.33 25.36
CA ASP A 407 -24.12 40.81 26.72
C ASP A 407 -23.34 41.58 27.79
N LYS A 408 -24.02 41.82 28.93
CA LYS A 408 -23.46 42.52 30.08
C LYS A 408 -23.74 41.72 31.36
N GLY A 409 -22.68 41.44 32.09
CA GLY A 409 -22.74 40.96 33.46
C GLY A 409 -23.06 42.07 34.47
N SER A 410 -23.11 41.70 35.75
CA SER A 410 -23.37 42.64 36.84
C SER A 410 -22.28 43.70 36.96
N THR A 411 -22.65 44.94 37.26
CA THR A 411 -21.68 46.01 37.56
C THR A 411 -20.92 45.78 38.87
N ALA A 412 -21.43 44.89 39.74
CA ALA A 412 -20.76 44.47 40.97
C ALA A 412 -19.40 43.79 40.73
N VAL A 413 -19.14 43.35 39.49
CA VAL A 413 -17.87 42.77 39.06
C VAL A 413 -16.68 43.74 39.25
N ARG A 414 -16.93 45.06 39.32
CA ARG A 414 -15.91 46.04 39.71
C ARG A 414 -15.36 45.80 41.11
N ASN A 415 -16.22 45.39 42.05
CA ASN A 415 -15.86 45.22 43.46
C ASN A 415 -14.82 44.11 43.65
N LEU A 416 -14.67 43.20 42.68
CA LEU A 416 -13.65 42.14 42.70
C LEU A 416 -12.22 42.68 42.77
N LEU A 417 -11.98 43.92 42.34
CA LEU A 417 -10.67 44.57 42.45
C LEU A 417 -10.37 45.07 43.87
N GLU A 418 -11.41 45.35 44.67
CA GLU A 418 -11.30 45.90 46.02
C GLU A 418 -11.44 44.81 47.09
N VAL A 419 -12.43 43.91 46.91
CA VAL A 419 -12.74 42.78 47.81
C VAL A 419 -13.00 41.53 46.96
N SER A 420 -12.33 40.42 47.29
CA SER A 420 -12.53 39.17 46.57
C SER A 420 -13.80 38.46 47.06
N ASP A 421 -14.94 38.85 46.48
CA ASP A 421 -16.25 38.20 46.67
C ASP A 421 -16.39 36.97 45.78
N VAL A 422 -16.27 35.79 46.38
CA VAL A 422 -16.33 34.49 45.70
C VAL A 422 -17.65 34.29 44.93
N SER A 423 -18.75 34.84 45.42
CA SER A 423 -20.07 34.75 44.77
C SER A 423 -20.15 35.56 43.47
N VAL A 424 -19.56 36.76 43.46
CA VAL A 424 -19.52 37.64 42.28
C VAL A 424 -18.56 37.07 41.24
N LEU A 425 -17.42 36.52 41.68
CA LEU A 425 -16.45 35.86 40.81
C LEU A 425 -17.05 34.60 40.16
N SER A 426 -17.77 33.78 40.93
CA SER A 426 -18.44 32.57 40.40
C SER A 426 -19.46 32.92 39.32
N ARG A 427 -20.31 33.93 39.56
CA ARG A 427 -21.31 34.36 38.59
C ARG A 427 -20.71 34.99 37.33
N ALA A 428 -19.58 35.70 37.46
CA ALA A 428 -18.84 36.21 36.31
C ALA A 428 -18.21 35.07 35.49
N MET A 429 -17.66 34.05 36.15
CA MET A 429 -17.10 32.86 35.50
C MET A 429 -18.17 32.01 34.80
N GLU A 430 -19.31 31.78 35.43
CA GLU A 430 -20.46 31.09 34.80
C GLU A 430 -20.87 31.79 33.50
N LEU A 431 -20.98 33.12 33.54
CA LEU A 431 -21.35 33.92 32.36
C LEU A 431 -20.30 33.81 31.24
N LEU A 432 -19.01 33.83 31.56
CA LEU A 432 -17.95 33.68 30.55
C LEU A 432 -17.93 32.27 29.94
N VAL A 433 -18.12 31.22 30.76
CA VAL A 433 -18.16 29.83 30.30
C VAL A 433 -19.39 29.55 29.44
N ASP A 434 -20.55 30.09 29.80
CA ASP A 434 -21.78 29.99 29.00
C ASP A 434 -21.68 30.72 27.66
N MET A 435 -20.90 31.80 27.62
CA MET A 435 -20.73 32.63 26.43
C MET A 435 -19.65 32.10 25.48
N GLU A 436 -18.59 31.45 25.98
CA GLU A 436 -17.50 30.85 25.18
C GLU A 436 -17.99 30.08 23.93
N PRO A 437 -19.03 29.22 23.98
CA PRO A 437 -19.56 28.53 22.79
C PRO A 437 -20.61 29.31 21.98
N LYS A 438 -21.13 30.44 22.48
CA LYS A 438 -22.28 31.18 21.91
C LYS A 438 -21.92 32.49 21.22
N ILE A 439 -20.65 32.91 21.22
CA ILE A 439 -20.22 34.18 20.60
C ILE A 439 -20.43 34.15 19.09
N LYS A 440 -21.57 34.67 18.66
CA LYS A 440 -21.97 34.80 17.25
C LYS A 440 -22.39 36.20 16.86
N TYR A 441 -22.65 37.07 17.84
CA TYR A 441 -23.29 38.35 17.61
C TYR A 441 -22.39 39.50 18.03
N ILE A 442 -22.12 40.37 17.07
CA ILE A 442 -21.46 41.65 17.26
C ILE A 442 -22.51 42.65 17.73
N LEU A 443 -22.15 43.49 18.70
CA LEU A 443 -22.93 44.66 19.12
C LEU A 443 -23.38 45.46 17.89
N ASP A 444 -24.68 45.73 17.76
CA ASP A 444 -25.21 46.50 16.63
C ASP A 444 -24.93 48.00 16.84
N PRO A 445 -24.11 48.64 15.99
CA PRO A 445 -23.80 50.06 16.14
C PRO A 445 -25.03 50.97 16.09
N ARG A 446 -26.07 50.59 15.33
CA ARG A 446 -27.27 51.41 15.14
C ARG A 446 -28.32 51.15 16.22
N ALA A 447 -28.61 49.88 16.51
CA ALA A 447 -29.63 49.52 17.49
C ALA A 447 -29.16 49.75 18.94
N ASP A 448 -27.92 49.37 19.27
CA ASP A 448 -27.42 49.40 20.65
C ASP A 448 -26.67 50.69 21.01
N LEU A 449 -25.93 51.26 20.06
CA LEU A 449 -25.10 52.48 20.28
C LEU A 449 -25.68 53.75 19.66
N LYS A 450 -26.76 53.65 18.87
CA LYS A 450 -27.39 54.78 18.14
C LYS A 450 -26.39 55.56 17.26
N MET A 451 -25.42 54.85 16.67
CA MET A 451 -24.47 55.42 15.72
C MET A 451 -25.10 55.53 14.34
N ASN A 452 -25.00 56.72 13.73
CA ASN A 452 -25.50 57.00 12.38
C ASN A 452 -24.38 57.33 11.39
N ASP A 453 -23.17 56.81 11.64
CA ASP A 453 -22.02 57.02 10.77
C ASP A 453 -22.07 56.06 9.56
N ILE A 454 -21.88 56.59 8.36
CA ILE A 454 -22.06 55.85 7.10
C ILE A 454 -21.00 54.74 6.94
N ASP A 455 -19.78 54.99 7.43
CA ASP A 455 -18.67 54.05 7.33
C ASP A 455 -18.87 52.86 8.27
N VAL A 456 -19.34 53.13 9.49
CA VAL A 456 -19.64 52.09 10.50
C VAL A 456 -20.81 51.22 10.04
N VAL A 457 -21.88 51.83 9.54
CA VAL A 457 -23.06 51.10 9.02
C VAL A 457 -22.71 50.29 7.78
N GLY A 458 -21.85 50.83 6.89
CA GLY A 458 -21.36 50.13 5.70
C GLY A 458 -20.54 48.88 6.05
N VAL A 459 -19.60 49.01 6.99
CA VAL A 459 -18.80 47.86 7.47
C VAL A 459 -19.69 46.81 8.15
N TYR A 460 -20.62 47.24 9.01
CA TYR A 460 -21.56 46.33 9.69
C TYR A 460 -22.47 45.58 8.70
N SER A 461 -23.04 46.27 7.70
CA SER A 461 -23.87 45.63 6.66
C SER A 461 -23.09 44.59 5.86
N ASN A 462 -21.82 44.85 5.55
CA ASN A 462 -20.97 43.89 4.86
C ASN A 462 -20.66 42.66 5.73
N ILE A 463 -20.44 42.84 7.02
CA ILE A 463 -20.25 41.73 7.97
C ILE A 463 -21.52 40.87 8.04
N GLN A 464 -22.70 41.49 8.14
CA GLN A 464 -23.99 40.78 8.14
C GLN A 464 -24.24 40.00 6.83
N HIS A 465 -23.90 40.58 5.68
CA HIS A 465 -23.98 39.88 4.40
C HIS A 465 -23.08 38.64 4.36
N MET A 466 -21.84 38.76 4.87
CA MET A 466 -20.91 37.63 4.97
C MET A 466 -21.41 36.55 5.92
N TYR A 467 -22.01 36.93 7.06
CA TYR A 467 -22.69 36.00 7.96
C TYR A 467 -23.87 35.29 7.27
N GLY A 468 -24.64 36.00 6.44
CA GLY A 468 -25.72 35.42 5.63
C GLY A 468 -25.21 34.38 4.61
N LEU A 469 -24.12 34.68 3.91
CA LEU A 469 -23.45 33.72 3.01
C LEU A 469 -22.89 32.51 3.79
N MET A 470 -22.43 32.72 5.02
CA MET A 470 -21.98 31.64 5.88
C MET A 470 -23.16 30.76 6.34
N GLN A 471 -24.30 31.37 6.73
CA GLN A 471 -25.54 30.71 7.16
C GLN A 471 -26.18 29.82 6.09
N GLN A 472 -26.05 30.19 4.82
CA GLN A 472 -26.51 29.38 3.70
C GLN A 472 -25.75 28.05 3.54
N ASN A 473 -24.59 27.90 4.19
CA ASN A 473 -23.89 26.63 4.21
C ASN A 473 -24.53 25.68 5.22
N VAL A 474 -24.75 24.44 4.80
CA VAL A 474 -25.33 23.33 5.59
C VAL A 474 -24.63 23.14 6.94
N CYS A 475 -23.36 23.53 7.02
CA CYS A 475 -22.52 23.41 8.22
C CYS A 475 -22.56 24.64 9.14
N PHE A 476 -23.45 25.63 9.00
CA PHE A 476 -23.33 26.84 9.82
C PHE A 476 -23.94 26.72 11.23
N ASN A 477 -25.09 26.04 11.36
CA ASN A 477 -25.82 25.91 12.62
C ASN A 477 -25.60 24.58 13.35
N SER A 478 -24.70 23.73 12.85
CA SER A 478 -24.41 22.48 13.55
C SER A 478 -23.65 22.77 14.86
N PRO A 479 -24.10 22.25 16.01
CA PRO A 479 -23.46 22.44 17.32
C PRO A 479 -22.04 21.84 17.36
N PHE A 480 -21.71 21.01 16.37
CA PHE A 480 -20.39 20.44 16.20
C PHE A 480 -19.44 21.38 15.47
N VAL A 481 -19.89 22.48 14.84
CA VAL A 481 -19.07 23.24 13.90
C VAL A 481 -18.01 24.10 14.56
N LEU A 482 -18.27 24.70 15.73
CA LEU A 482 -17.21 25.43 16.46
C LEU A 482 -16.18 24.48 17.08
N PRO A 483 -16.57 23.37 17.74
CA PRO A 483 -15.64 22.31 18.10
C PRO A 483 -14.93 21.70 16.90
N VAL A 484 -15.61 21.56 15.75
CA VAL A 484 -15.05 21.07 14.49
C VAL A 484 -14.18 22.13 13.84
N LEU A 485 -14.41 23.44 13.95
CA LEU A 485 -13.57 24.50 13.41
C LEU A 485 -12.33 24.72 14.27
N GLY A 486 -12.47 24.64 15.60
CA GLY A 486 -11.37 24.58 16.56
C GLY A 486 -10.57 23.29 16.40
N GLN A 487 -11.25 22.14 16.29
CA GLN A 487 -10.64 20.90 15.82
C GLN A 487 -10.13 21.05 14.41
N PHE A 488 -10.65 21.86 13.48
CA PHE A 488 -10.14 22.03 12.11
C PHE A 488 -8.98 22.99 12.03
N ALA A 489 -8.81 23.91 12.99
CA ALA A 489 -7.63 24.72 13.18
C ALA A 489 -6.54 23.86 13.84
N LYS A 490 -6.92 23.04 14.83
CA LYS A 490 -6.07 22.04 15.45
C LYS A 490 -5.76 20.87 14.52
N ILE A 491 -6.68 20.48 13.62
CA ILE A 491 -6.63 19.53 12.48
C ILE A 491 -6.06 20.27 11.27
N ALA A 492 -5.93 21.60 11.21
CA ALA A 492 -5.18 22.28 10.15
C ALA A 492 -3.72 22.35 10.55
N LYS A 493 -3.42 22.74 11.79
CA LYS A 493 -2.09 22.56 12.40
C LYS A 493 -1.72 21.09 12.45
N LEU A 494 -2.64 20.20 12.86
CA LEU A 494 -2.48 18.77 12.79
C LEU A 494 -2.62 18.25 11.36
N ARG A 495 -3.13 18.93 10.32
CA ARG A 495 -3.10 18.50 8.89
C ARG A 495 -1.95 19.13 8.15
N GLU A 496 -1.26 20.09 8.72
CA GLU A 496 0.00 20.65 8.24
C GLU A 496 1.13 19.87 8.90
N TYR A 497 0.96 19.51 10.18
CA TYR A 497 1.70 18.48 10.89
C TYR A 497 1.33 17.08 10.44
N VAL A 498 0.08 16.76 10.03
CA VAL A 498 -0.33 15.53 9.33
C VAL A 498 -0.23 15.72 7.83
N ALA A 499 0.09 16.86 7.22
CA ALA A 499 0.52 16.88 5.80
C ALA A 499 2.03 16.72 5.74
N GLY A 500 2.76 17.27 6.72
CA GLY A 500 4.15 16.94 7.00
C GLY A 500 4.28 15.49 7.47
N MET A 501 3.43 15.05 8.41
CA MET A 501 3.34 13.66 8.84
C MET A 501 2.56 12.78 7.86
N THR A 502 1.76 13.21 6.87
CA THR A 502 1.18 12.38 5.77
C THR A 502 2.04 12.46 4.52
N ALA A 503 2.98 13.39 4.42
CA ALA A 503 4.14 13.24 3.56
C ALA A 503 5.10 12.21 4.17
N ALA A 504 5.27 12.21 5.51
CA ALA A 504 6.02 11.17 6.24
C ALA A 504 5.23 9.84 6.39
N LEU A 505 3.89 9.88 6.54
CA LEU A 505 2.94 8.76 6.62
C LEU A 505 2.48 8.34 5.23
N SER A 506 2.69 9.08 4.15
CA SER A 506 2.56 8.56 2.77
C SER A 506 3.51 7.37 2.58
N ASN A 507 4.67 7.42 3.25
CA ASN A 507 5.60 6.30 3.32
C ASN A 507 5.12 5.22 4.32
N HIS A 508 4.39 5.60 5.37
CA HIS A 508 3.97 4.73 6.48
C HIS A 508 2.51 4.20 6.41
N SER A 509 1.71 4.69 5.46
CA SER A 509 0.30 4.40 5.16
C SER A 509 0.16 3.38 4.04
N LEU A 510 1.28 2.93 3.47
CA LEU A 510 1.25 1.82 2.55
C LEU A 510 0.76 0.61 3.36
N SER A 511 -0.29 -0.03 2.86
CA SER A 511 -0.94 -1.17 3.53
C SER A 511 0.05 -2.28 3.91
N LEU A 512 1.16 -2.36 3.17
CA LEU A 512 2.24 -3.34 3.35
C LEU A 512 3.43 -2.83 4.19
N PHE A 513 3.47 -1.56 4.59
CA PHE A 513 4.61 -1.00 5.33
C PHE A 513 4.74 -1.55 6.77
N PRO A 514 3.65 -1.76 7.55
CA PRO A 514 3.76 -2.42 8.83
C PRO A 514 4.32 -3.86 8.73
N ASP A 515 3.92 -4.61 7.69
CA ASP A 515 4.48 -5.95 7.40
C ASP A 515 5.97 -5.86 7.03
N PHE A 516 6.37 -4.85 6.25
CA PHE A 516 7.78 -4.58 5.97
C PHE A 516 8.60 -4.34 7.25
N GLN A 517 8.14 -3.44 8.13
CA GLN A 517 8.83 -3.15 9.40
C GLN A 517 8.93 -4.36 10.32
N GLN A 518 7.91 -5.22 10.32
CA GLN A 518 7.93 -6.45 11.10
C GLN A 518 8.93 -7.48 10.54
N ARG A 519 9.14 -7.52 9.21
CA ARG A 519 10.12 -8.39 8.55
C ARG A 519 11.56 -7.89 8.65
N LEU A 520 11.75 -6.60 8.93
CA LEU A 520 13.06 -5.98 9.11
C LEU A 520 13.64 -6.23 10.52
N LYS A 521 12.76 -6.45 11.50
CA LYS A 521 13.11 -6.97 12.83
C LYS A 521 13.42 -8.46 12.74
#